data_AF-A0A662KQ89-F1
#
_entry.id   AF-A0A662KQ89-F1
#
_cell.length_a   1.000
_cell.length_b   1.000
_cell.length_c   1.000
_cell.angle_alpha   90.00
_cell.angle_beta   90.00
_cell.angle_gamma   90.00
#
_symmetry.space_group_name_H-M   'P 1'
#
loop_
_entity.id
_entity.type
_entity.pdbx_description
1 polymer ?
#
loop_
_entity_poly.entity_id
_entity_poly.type
_entity_poly.pdbx_seq_one_letter_code
_entity_poly.pdbx_strand_id
1 'polypeptide(L)'
;MKREVAFIVVFLFIGLAFSGIKIGASDIISFKYKFEKPVIEKIGGEYEIKIDGCEMHEYNGLLLPAKPAHILIPYGKEVKKIDVKGVNKKFLGFYEVEKAKALFVGNNKVEILSTNVANKLYEKVGIYGLRGYNILVMNIMPVSVENNKVFYYEEVDVKIELKEGKINPLYRGLEKDREWVMNYIDNRWAVYTYPIKKLNEGYDYLIITKDEFRNAFQRFADYKEGQGIKVNIVTVEEIKINSFCWNETEMFNDTQAQIRNFIRYAYLNWGIDYVLLGGDGDIKNASSNIIPPRYLYATCVGLPLAETDEVLEAYIPSDVYYACLDGNFNEDMDDKWGENATGNDVSDRDEADLYAEVWVGRACVDSIKEINNFINKT
;
A
#
# COMPACT_ATOMS: atom_id res chain seq x y z
N MET A 1 15.11 23.63 -6.01
CA MET A 1 16.04 23.55 -7.16
C MET A 1 15.38 22.66 -8.20
N LYS A 2 15.09 23.20 -9.38
CA LYS A 2 14.21 22.59 -10.40
C LYS A 2 14.86 21.32 -10.98
N ARG A 3 14.13 20.20 -10.95
CA ARG A 3 14.50 18.94 -11.62
C ARG A 3 14.13 19.06 -13.10
N GLU A 4 15.12 19.06 -13.98
CA GLU A 4 14.91 18.90 -15.42
C GLU A 4 15.17 17.44 -15.80
N VAL A 5 14.09 16.69 -16.02
CA VAL A 5 14.15 15.36 -16.66
C VAL A 5 13.95 15.60 -18.16
N ALA A 6 15.01 15.39 -18.94
CA ALA A 6 14.94 15.50 -20.39
C ALA A 6 14.28 14.25 -20.99
N PHE A 7 13.08 14.41 -21.56
CA PHE A 7 12.38 13.38 -22.33
C PHE A 7 12.63 13.58 -23.83
N ILE A 8 13.11 12.53 -24.52
CA ILE A 8 13.00 12.45 -25.98
C ILE A 8 11.80 11.56 -26.26
N VAL A 9 10.69 12.17 -26.67
CA VAL A 9 9.54 11.47 -27.23
C VAL A 9 9.55 11.72 -28.73
N VAL A 10 9.77 10.66 -29.52
CA VAL A 10 9.62 10.76 -30.98
C VAL A 10 8.13 10.66 -31.30
N PHE A 11 7.47 11.80 -31.52
CA PHE A 11 6.15 11.87 -32.13
C PHE A 11 6.29 12.16 -33.62
N LEU A 12 5.88 11.22 -34.47
CA LEU A 12 5.64 11.48 -35.89
C LEU A 12 4.25 12.13 -36.01
N PHE A 13 4.19 13.47 -36.01
CA PHE A 13 2.95 14.22 -36.22
C PHE A 13 2.64 14.30 -37.72
N ILE A 14 1.67 13.49 -38.18
CA ILE A 14 0.90 13.80 -39.39
C ILE A 14 -0.42 14.37 -38.90
N GLY A 15 -0.57 15.69 -39.03
CA GLY A 15 -1.77 16.40 -38.60
C GLY A 15 -2.94 16.13 -39.52
N LEU A 16 -3.98 15.48 -38.99
CA LEU A 16 -5.36 15.56 -39.46
C LEU A 16 -6.30 15.47 -38.26
N ALA A 17 -7.34 16.29 -38.27
CA ALA A 17 -8.32 16.43 -37.19
C ALA A 17 -8.97 15.09 -36.82
N PHE A 18 -9.00 14.75 -35.53
CA PHE A 18 -9.74 13.58 -35.03
C PHE A 18 -10.51 13.91 -33.75
N SER A 19 -11.84 13.87 -33.89
CA SER A 19 -12.74 13.45 -32.82
C SER A 19 -12.36 12.05 -32.33
N GLY A 20 -12.13 11.89 -31.03
CA GLY A 20 -12.10 10.59 -30.36
C GLY A 20 -10.88 9.70 -30.64
N ILE A 21 -9.66 10.17 -30.37
CA ILE A 21 -8.51 9.27 -30.26
C ILE A 21 -8.57 8.60 -28.89
N LYS A 22 -9.00 7.33 -28.83
CA LYS A 22 -8.60 6.44 -27.73
C LYS A 22 -7.08 6.34 -27.82
N ILE A 23 -6.36 7.03 -26.93
CA ILE A 23 -4.94 6.75 -26.71
C ILE A 23 -4.88 5.35 -26.11
N GLY A 24 -4.79 4.34 -26.98
CA GLY A 24 -4.46 2.99 -26.54
C GLY A 24 -3.06 3.07 -25.93
N ALA A 25 -2.94 2.84 -24.62
CA ALA A 25 -1.63 2.63 -24.03
C ALA A 25 -0.97 1.51 -24.84
N SER A 26 0.24 1.78 -25.36
CA SER A 26 1.06 0.74 -25.96
C SER A 26 1.11 -0.44 -25.00
N ASP A 27 1.01 -1.67 -25.51
CA ASP A 27 1.18 -2.88 -24.70
C ASP A 27 2.61 -3.02 -24.15
N ILE A 28 3.45 -2.01 -24.36
CA ILE A 28 4.80 -1.90 -23.82
C ILE A 28 4.97 -0.50 -23.23
N ILE A 29 5.41 -0.42 -21.98
CA ILE A 29 5.93 0.80 -21.36
C ILE A 29 7.41 0.63 -21.07
N SER A 30 8.18 1.71 -21.15
CA SER A 30 9.64 1.65 -21.00
C SER A 30 10.16 2.82 -20.18
N PHE A 31 11.13 2.52 -19.31
CA PHE A 31 11.75 3.44 -18.37
C PHE A 31 13.27 3.35 -18.47
N LYS A 32 13.93 4.49 -18.30
CA LYS A 32 15.39 4.61 -18.26
C LYS A 32 15.77 5.19 -16.91
N TYR A 33 16.29 4.36 -16.02
CA TYR A 33 16.79 4.81 -14.73
C TYR A 33 18.28 5.10 -14.87
N LYS A 34 18.65 6.37 -14.74
CA LYS A 34 20.04 6.81 -14.78
C LYS A 34 20.56 7.02 -13.38
N PHE A 35 21.81 6.64 -13.18
CA PHE A 35 22.46 6.68 -11.88
C PHE A 35 23.71 7.54 -11.96
N GLU A 36 24.04 8.18 -10.85
CA GLU A 36 25.35 8.82 -10.70
C GLU A 36 26.40 7.78 -10.29
N LYS A 37 27.68 8.14 -10.44
CA LYS A 37 28.78 7.26 -10.05
C LYS A 37 28.68 6.95 -8.55
N PRO A 38 28.78 5.67 -8.13
CA PRO A 38 28.69 5.33 -6.71
C PRO A 38 29.83 5.90 -5.88
N VAL A 39 29.50 6.26 -4.63
CA VAL A 39 30.45 6.57 -3.57
C VAL A 39 30.68 5.29 -2.76
N ILE A 40 31.94 4.94 -2.52
CA ILE A 40 32.32 3.74 -1.77
C ILE A 40 33.05 4.19 -0.52
N GLU A 41 32.51 3.83 0.63
CA GLU A 41 33.04 4.23 1.94
C GLU A 41 33.39 2.98 2.74
N LYS A 42 34.55 3.00 3.40
CA LYS A 42 34.97 1.90 4.27
C LYS A 42 34.32 2.06 5.64
N ILE A 43 33.61 1.03 6.09
CA ILE A 43 32.98 0.97 7.41
C ILE A 43 33.51 -0.26 8.13
N GLY A 44 34.46 -0.05 9.05
CA GLY A 44 35.14 -1.15 9.73
C GLY A 44 35.94 -2.03 8.76
N GLY A 45 35.55 -3.29 8.63
CA GLY A 45 36.15 -4.26 7.70
C GLY A 45 35.52 -4.29 6.31
N GLU A 46 34.32 -3.71 6.16
CA GLU A 46 33.50 -3.83 4.95
C GLU A 46 33.39 -2.47 4.23
N TYR A 47 32.72 -2.46 3.08
CA TYR A 47 32.50 -1.28 2.25
C TYR A 47 31.02 -1.06 1.96
N GLU A 48 30.53 0.12 2.31
CA GLU A 48 29.21 0.58 1.94
C GLU A 48 29.27 1.26 0.56
N ILE A 49 28.27 1.00 -0.28
CA ILE A 49 28.17 1.54 -1.63
C ILE A 49 26.90 2.39 -1.70
N LYS A 50 27.05 3.70 -1.89
CA LYS A 50 25.95 4.67 -1.96
C LYS A 50 25.83 5.27 -3.36
N ILE A 51 24.59 5.52 -3.77
CA ILE A 51 24.25 6.26 -5.00
C ILE A 51 23.16 7.26 -4.63
N ASP A 52 23.28 8.52 -5.06
CA ASP A 52 22.25 9.53 -4.78
C ASP A 52 20.89 9.09 -5.34
N GLY A 53 19.85 9.31 -4.55
CA GLY A 53 18.49 8.90 -4.87
C GLY A 53 18.19 7.40 -4.74
N CYS A 54 19.15 6.56 -4.33
CA CYS A 54 18.93 5.17 -3.94
C CYS A 54 18.82 5.03 -2.41
N GLU A 55 18.16 3.96 -1.98
CA GLU A 55 18.07 3.51 -0.59
C GLU A 55 18.89 2.22 -0.42
N MET A 56 19.38 1.97 0.79
CA MET A 56 20.07 0.70 1.08
C MET A 56 19.05 -0.42 1.16
N HIS A 57 19.25 -1.45 0.35
CA HIS A 57 18.37 -2.60 0.21
C HIS A 57 19.17 -3.88 0.39
N GLU A 58 18.62 -4.81 1.17
CA GLU A 58 19.21 -6.12 1.38
C GLU A 58 18.86 -7.03 0.20
N TYR A 59 19.88 -7.70 -0.36
CA TYR A 59 19.70 -8.75 -1.36
C TYR A 59 20.76 -9.85 -1.16
N ASN A 60 20.32 -11.08 -0.89
CA ASN A 60 21.17 -12.24 -0.57
C ASN A 60 22.21 -11.95 0.55
N GLY A 61 21.80 -11.22 1.57
CA GLY A 61 22.57 -10.79 2.74
C GLY A 61 23.55 -9.65 2.49
N LEU A 62 23.57 -9.04 1.30
CA LEU A 62 24.39 -7.86 0.99
C LEU A 62 23.53 -6.59 1.02
N LEU A 63 24.04 -5.51 1.59
CA LEU A 63 23.42 -4.20 1.55
C LEU A 63 23.90 -3.45 0.29
N LEU A 64 22.99 -3.23 -0.65
CA LEU A 64 23.28 -2.60 -1.94
C LEU A 64 22.33 -1.41 -2.18
N PRO A 65 22.78 -0.39 -2.91
CA PRO A 65 21.91 0.72 -3.25
C PRO A 65 20.87 0.25 -4.27
N ALA A 66 19.59 0.44 -3.96
CA ALA A 66 18.48 0.21 -4.87
C ALA A 66 17.63 1.47 -5.02
N LYS A 67 17.06 1.67 -6.20
CA LYS A 67 16.11 2.74 -6.47
C LYS A 67 14.69 2.18 -6.43
N PRO A 68 13.87 2.53 -5.43
CA PRO A 68 12.45 2.21 -5.47
C PRO A 68 11.80 2.87 -6.68
N ALA A 69 11.03 2.09 -7.42
CA ALA A 69 10.27 2.49 -8.59
C ALA A 69 8.78 2.18 -8.37
N HIS A 70 7.94 3.18 -8.61
CA HIS A 70 6.50 3.11 -8.44
C HIS A 70 5.83 3.38 -9.78
N ILE A 71 5.44 2.31 -10.47
CA ILE A 71 4.97 2.38 -11.85
C ILE A 71 3.46 2.11 -11.87
N LEU A 72 2.67 3.14 -12.17
CA LEU A 72 1.24 2.99 -12.39
C LEU A 72 0.99 2.15 -13.64
N ILE A 73 0.27 1.04 -13.47
CA ILE A 73 -0.19 0.21 -14.58
C ILE A 73 -1.34 0.94 -15.28
N PRO A 74 -1.34 1.10 -16.62
CA PRO A 74 -2.44 1.72 -17.33
C PRO A 74 -3.81 1.09 -17.05
N TYR A 75 -4.88 1.89 -17.14
CA TYR A 75 -6.24 1.45 -16.86
C TYR A 75 -6.65 0.23 -17.68
N GLY A 76 -7.19 -0.79 -17.00
CA GLY A 76 -7.64 -2.04 -17.63
C GLY A 76 -6.50 -2.94 -18.12
N LYS A 77 -5.24 -2.67 -17.75
CA LYS A 77 -4.10 -3.50 -18.09
C LYS A 77 -3.55 -4.25 -16.89
N GLU A 78 -2.81 -5.31 -17.17
CA GLU A 78 -2.04 -6.12 -16.23
C GLU A 78 -0.61 -6.27 -16.73
N VAL A 79 0.34 -6.45 -15.80
CA VAL A 79 1.73 -6.78 -16.16
C VAL A 79 1.79 -8.21 -16.69
N LYS A 80 2.26 -8.36 -17.92
CA LYS A 80 2.54 -9.66 -18.54
C LYS A 80 3.97 -10.09 -18.30
N LYS A 81 4.92 -9.18 -18.49
CA LYS A 81 6.36 -9.47 -18.41
C LYS A 81 7.16 -8.22 -18.06
N ILE A 82 8.25 -8.40 -17.34
CA ILE A 82 9.22 -7.36 -17.02
C ILE A 82 10.59 -7.80 -17.55
N ASP A 83 11.16 -7.02 -18.45
CA ASP A 83 12.50 -7.21 -19.02
C ASP A 83 13.39 -6.04 -18.56
N VAL A 84 14.52 -6.35 -17.94
CA VAL A 84 15.45 -5.35 -17.41
C VAL A 84 16.84 -5.57 -17.95
N LYS A 85 17.49 -4.48 -18.38
CA LYS A 85 18.84 -4.50 -18.96
C LYS A 85 19.70 -3.40 -18.37
N GLY A 86 20.90 -3.78 -17.91
CA GLY A 86 21.93 -2.84 -17.49
C GLY A 86 22.71 -2.32 -18.70
N VAL A 87 23.00 -1.03 -18.70
CA VAL A 87 23.71 -0.32 -19.77
C VAL A 87 24.99 0.28 -19.19
N ASN A 88 26.06 0.26 -19.98
CA ASN A 88 27.40 0.76 -19.59
C ASN A 88 27.91 0.16 -18.27
N LYS A 89 27.99 -1.17 -18.18
CA LYS A 89 28.57 -1.88 -17.02
C LYS A 89 30.02 -1.43 -16.81
N LYS A 90 30.32 -0.89 -15.63
CA LYS A 90 31.65 -0.44 -15.17
C LYS A 90 32.12 -1.27 -14.01
N PHE A 91 33.38 -1.68 -14.05
CA PHE A 91 34.04 -2.33 -12.91
C PHE A 91 34.51 -1.28 -11.92
N LEU A 92 34.15 -1.42 -10.65
CA LEU A 92 34.51 -0.48 -9.58
C LEU A 92 35.72 -0.93 -8.75
N GLY A 93 35.97 -2.24 -8.68
CA GLY A 93 37.06 -2.81 -7.90
C GLY A 93 36.67 -4.07 -7.13
N PHE A 94 37.55 -4.46 -6.21
CA PHE A 94 37.34 -5.56 -5.29
C PHE A 94 36.98 -5.01 -3.92
N TYR A 95 35.75 -5.24 -3.48
CA TYR A 95 35.25 -4.77 -2.19
C TYR A 95 34.49 -5.88 -1.48
N GLU A 96 34.76 -6.05 -0.20
CA GLU A 96 33.91 -6.82 0.70
C GLU A 96 32.73 -5.93 1.08
N VAL A 97 31.61 -6.11 0.39
CA VAL A 97 30.41 -5.26 0.53
C VAL A 97 29.79 -5.48 1.91
N GLU A 98 29.28 -4.40 2.51
CA GLU A 98 28.58 -4.45 3.80
C GLU A 98 27.46 -5.49 3.77
N LYS A 99 27.41 -6.30 4.82
CA LYS A 99 26.39 -7.34 4.97
C LYS A 99 25.24 -6.85 5.82
N ALA A 100 24.06 -7.40 5.54
CA ALA A 100 22.90 -7.18 6.39
C ALA A 100 23.21 -7.64 7.80
N LYS A 101 23.01 -6.74 8.77
CA LYS A 101 23.29 -7.04 10.17
C LYS A 101 22.26 -8.04 10.67
N ALA A 102 22.73 -8.95 11.51
CA ALA A 102 21.83 -9.87 12.19
C ALA A 102 20.79 -9.08 12.98
N LEU A 103 19.55 -9.52 12.89
CA LEU A 103 18.49 -8.98 13.72
C LEU A 103 18.59 -9.68 15.08
N PHE A 104 18.67 -8.87 16.13
CA PHE A 104 18.55 -9.37 17.49
C PHE A 104 17.09 -9.28 17.88
N VAL A 105 16.50 -10.43 18.16
CA VAL A 105 15.15 -10.49 18.68
C VAL A 105 15.19 -11.12 20.05
N GLY A 106 15.16 -10.24 21.06
CA GLY A 106 15.59 -10.57 22.42
C GLY A 106 17.05 -11.03 22.46
N ASN A 107 17.32 -12.23 23.00
CA ASN A 107 18.65 -12.86 23.01
C ASN A 107 18.95 -13.70 21.76
N ASN A 108 17.96 -13.91 20.88
CA ASN A 108 18.14 -14.69 19.66
C ASN A 108 18.74 -13.82 18.55
N LYS A 109 19.82 -14.31 17.95
CA LYS A 109 20.46 -13.70 16.79
C LYS A 109 19.96 -14.39 15.52
N VAL A 110 19.18 -13.67 14.72
CA VAL A 110 18.75 -14.12 13.40
C VAL A 110 19.77 -13.63 12.37
N GLU A 111 20.61 -14.54 11.88
CA GLU A 111 21.58 -14.24 10.84
C GLU A 111 20.97 -14.41 9.45
N ILE A 112 21.16 -13.42 8.59
CA ILE A 112 20.84 -13.53 7.17
C ILE A 112 22.03 -14.20 6.49
N LEU A 113 21.78 -15.35 5.85
CA LEU A 113 22.79 -16.04 5.07
C LEU A 113 23.22 -15.15 3.90
N SER A 114 24.44 -14.64 3.98
CA SER A 114 25.02 -13.81 2.92
C SER A 114 25.71 -14.68 1.88
N THR A 115 25.39 -14.42 0.62
CA THR A 115 26.21 -14.87 -0.52
C THR A 115 27.01 -13.69 -1.03
N ASN A 116 28.25 -13.91 -1.46
CA ASN A 116 29.06 -12.86 -2.10
C ASN A 116 28.63 -12.62 -3.58
N VAL A 117 27.36 -12.87 -3.92
CA VAL A 117 26.83 -12.80 -5.29
C VAL A 117 25.48 -12.09 -5.30
N ALA A 118 25.42 -11.00 -6.04
CA ALA A 118 24.20 -10.24 -6.33
C ALA A 118 24.25 -9.78 -7.79
N ASN A 119 23.52 -10.43 -8.68
CA ASN A 119 23.57 -10.16 -10.13
C ASN A 119 22.23 -9.71 -10.72
N LYS A 120 21.18 -9.63 -9.89
CA LYS A 120 19.85 -9.21 -10.29
C LYS A 120 19.83 -7.69 -10.44
N LEU A 121 19.23 -7.19 -11.51
CA LEU A 121 19.12 -5.75 -11.80
C LEU A 121 17.83 -5.13 -11.28
N TYR A 122 16.89 -5.96 -10.81
CA TYR A 122 15.67 -5.50 -10.19
C TYR A 122 15.09 -6.56 -9.27
N GLU A 123 14.29 -6.14 -8.32
CA GLU A 123 13.37 -6.99 -7.59
C GLU A 123 11.94 -6.48 -7.78
N LYS A 124 11.01 -7.38 -8.05
CA LYS A 124 9.59 -7.05 -8.01
C LYS A 124 9.13 -7.22 -6.58
N VAL A 125 8.71 -6.11 -5.96
CA VAL A 125 8.15 -6.11 -4.62
C VAL A 125 6.70 -6.60 -4.70
N GLY A 126 5.88 -5.98 -5.54
CA GLY A 126 4.48 -6.36 -5.66
C GLY A 126 3.68 -5.48 -6.61
N ILE A 127 2.37 -5.74 -6.66
CA ILE A 127 1.40 -4.84 -7.29
C ILE A 127 0.37 -4.51 -6.22
N TYR A 128 0.22 -3.23 -5.91
CA TYR A 128 -0.60 -2.74 -4.81
C TYR A 128 -1.72 -1.84 -5.33
N GLY A 129 -2.87 -1.84 -4.67
CA GLY A 129 -3.97 -0.93 -4.96
C GLY A 129 -3.80 0.36 -4.19
N LEU A 130 -3.80 1.51 -4.85
CA LEU A 130 -3.94 2.80 -4.18
C LEU A 130 -5.22 3.44 -4.68
N ARG A 131 -6.32 3.32 -3.92
CA ARG A 131 -7.63 3.88 -4.32
C ARG A 131 -8.11 3.39 -5.69
N GLY A 132 -7.85 2.10 -5.97
CA GLY A 132 -8.18 1.44 -7.23
C GLY A 132 -7.21 1.71 -8.39
N TYR A 133 -6.09 2.38 -8.14
CA TYR A 133 -4.97 2.49 -9.09
C TYR A 133 -3.93 1.42 -8.78
N ASN A 134 -3.66 0.53 -9.74
CA ASN A 134 -2.73 -0.57 -9.53
C ASN A 134 -1.29 -0.11 -9.81
N ILE A 135 -0.44 -0.13 -8.78
CA ILE A 135 0.95 0.34 -8.85
C ILE A 135 1.88 -0.87 -8.75
N LEU A 136 2.69 -1.07 -9.78
CA LEU A 136 3.82 -2.01 -9.75
C LEU A 136 4.97 -1.37 -8.96
N VAL A 137 5.36 -2.01 -7.86
CA VAL A 137 6.46 -1.58 -7.01
C VAL A 137 7.66 -2.50 -7.24
N MET A 138 8.81 -1.88 -7.51
CA MET A 138 10.06 -2.57 -7.83
C MET A 138 11.25 -1.88 -7.20
N ASN A 139 12.28 -2.63 -6.85
CA ASN A 139 13.60 -2.10 -6.50
C ASN A 139 14.53 -2.26 -7.71
N ILE A 140 15.00 -1.17 -8.30
CA ILE A 140 15.98 -1.19 -9.39
C ILE A 140 17.39 -1.22 -8.79
N MET A 141 18.19 -2.22 -9.16
CA MET A 141 19.52 -2.45 -8.58
C MET A 141 20.63 -2.14 -9.59
N PRO A 142 21.24 -0.94 -9.53
CA PRO A 142 22.31 -0.53 -10.44
C PRO A 142 23.69 -1.11 -10.09
N VAL A 143 23.82 -1.91 -9.02
CA VAL A 143 25.09 -2.51 -8.58
C VAL A 143 24.96 -4.02 -8.58
N SER A 144 25.98 -4.70 -9.10
CA SER A 144 26.09 -6.16 -9.05
C SER A 144 27.42 -6.59 -8.46
N VAL A 145 27.40 -7.65 -7.65
CA VAL A 145 28.56 -8.23 -6.97
C VAL A 145 28.77 -9.67 -7.45
N GLU A 146 29.99 -10.02 -7.84
CA GLU A 146 30.40 -11.37 -8.22
C GLU A 146 31.69 -11.75 -7.48
N ASN A 147 31.58 -12.40 -6.31
CA ASN A 147 32.72 -12.77 -5.46
C ASN A 147 33.64 -11.57 -5.17
N ASN A 148 33.09 -10.54 -4.52
CA ASN A 148 33.74 -9.26 -4.20
C ASN A 148 34.10 -8.37 -5.40
N LYS A 149 33.90 -8.81 -6.65
CA LYS A 149 33.98 -7.93 -7.82
C LYS A 149 32.72 -7.09 -7.90
N VAL A 150 32.86 -5.78 -7.72
CA VAL A 150 31.74 -4.86 -7.77
C VAL A 150 31.67 -4.22 -9.15
N PHE A 151 30.48 -4.29 -9.75
CA PHE A 151 30.15 -3.60 -10.98
C PHE A 151 28.97 -2.66 -10.78
N TYR A 152 28.92 -1.62 -11.60
CA TYR A 152 27.88 -0.62 -11.58
C TYR A 152 27.40 -0.33 -13.01
N TYR A 153 26.11 -0.07 -13.17
CA TYR A 153 25.48 0.27 -14.45
C TYR A 153 25.06 1.74 -14.41
N GLU A 154 25.52 2.54 -15.38
CA GLU A 154 25.14 3.97 -15.45
C GLU A 154 23.64 4.16 -15.74
N GLU A 155 23.05 3.19 -16.44
CA GLU A 155 21.64 3.19 -16.77
C GLU A 155 21.08 1.76 -16.64
N VAL A 156 19.86 1.66 -16.15
CA VAL A 156 19.06 0.44 -16.16
C VAL A 156 17.80 0.70 -16.97
N ASP A 157 17.69 0.03 -18.11
CA ASP A 157 16.52 0.03 -18.98
C ASP A 157 15.50 -0.98 -18.46
N VAL A 158 14.27 -0.53 -18.20
CA VAL A 158 13.15 -1.37 -17.76
C VAL A 158 12.07 -1.33 -18.84
N LYS A 159 11.72 -2.49 -19.39
CA LYS A 159 10.64 -2.67 -20.35
C LYS A 159 9.56 -3.55 -19.70
N ILE A 160 8.33 -3.07 -19.67
CA ILE A 160 7.19 -3.80 -19.13
C ILE A 160 6.22 -4.07 -20.26
N GLU A 161 5.96 -5.34 -20.51
CA GLU A 161 4.91 -5.80 -21.42
C GLU A 161 3.62 -5.92 -20.64
N LEU A 162 2.55 -5.39 -21.22
CA LEU A 162 1.21 -5.36 -20.66
C LEU A 162 0.29 -6.30 -21.46
N LYS A 163 -0.77 -6.74 -20.80
CA LYS A 163 -1.90 -7.43 -21.42
C LYS A 163 -3.20 -6.80 -20.92
N GLU A 164 -4.31 -7.12 -21.57
CA GLU A 164 -5.64 -6.80 -21.03
C GLU A 164 -5.81 -7.46 -19.66
N GLY A 165 -6.47 -6.74 -18.76
CA GLY A 165 -6.63 -7.14 -17.39
C GLY A 165 -7.91 -6.65 -16.74
N LYS A 166 -8.14 -7.09 -15.50
CA LYS A 166 -9.31 -6.66 -14.73
C LYS A 166 -9.10 -5.25 -14.19
N ILE A 167 -10.17 -4.45 -14.23
CA ILE A 167 -10.22 -3.16 -13.54
C ILE A 167 -10.32 -3.45 -12.04
N ASN A 168 -9.53 -2.73 -11.23
CA ASN A 168 -9.65 -2.82 -9.78
C ASN A 168 -11.07 -2.35 -9.36
N PRO A 169 -11.84 -3.17 -8.60
CA PRO A 169 -13.21 -2.84 -8.22
C PRO A 169 -13.32 -1.58 -7.35
N LEU A 170 -12.24 -1.14 -6.70
CA LEU A 170 -12.15 0.07 -5.89
C LEU A 170 -11.85 1.34 -6.71
N TYR A 171 -11.78 1.25 -8.03
CA TYR A 171 -11.61 2.42 -8.88
C TYR A 171 -12.90 3.26 -8.98
N ARG A 172 -12.95 4.34 -8.19
CA ARG A 172 -14.06 5.31 -8.18
C ARG A 172 -13.90 6.50 -9.13
N GLY A 173 -12.69 6.74 -9.64
CA GLY A 173 -12.42 7.69 -10.73
C GLY A 173 -12.57 9.18 -10.40
N LEU A 174 -12.39 9.57 -9.14
CA LEU A 174 -12.44 10.97 -8.72
C LEU A 174 -11.12 11.69 -9.05
N GLU A 175 -11.21 12.97 -9.39
CA GLU A 175 -10.02 13.79 -9.70
C GLU A 175 -9.08 13.89 -8.48
N LYS A 176 -9.63 14.00 -7.26
CA LYS A 176 -8.84 14.03 -6.03
C LYS A 176 -7.95 12.79 -5.84
N ASP A 177 -8.46 11.60 -6.20
CA ASP A 177 -7.68 10.36 -6.11
C ASP A 177 -6.58 10.34 -7.16
N ARG A 178 -6.88 10.85 -8.36
CA ARG A 178 -5.89 11.00 -9.43
C ARG A 178 -4.72 11.88 -8.98
N GLU A 179 -5.03 13.07 -8.45
CA GLU A 179 -4.04 14.03 -7.96
C GLU A 179 -3.20 13.43 -6.84
N TRP A 180 -3.84 12.68 -5.93
CA TRP A 180 -3.15 11.95 -4.88
C TRP A 180 -2.13 10.96 -5.45
N VAL A 181 -2.58 10.07 -6.34
CA VAL A 181 -1.74 9.01 -6.95
C VAL A 181 -0.56 9.59 -7.74
N MET A 182 -0.73 10.74 -8.41
CA MET A 182 0.37 11.40 -9.14
C MET A 182 1.59 11.72 -8.26
N ASN A 183 1.43 11.85 -6.94
CA ASN A 183 2.53 12.11 -6.02
C ASN A 183 3.38 10.88 -5.70
N TYR A 184 2.85 9.68 -5.96
CA TYR A 184 3.46 8.41 -5.57
C TYR A 184 4.04 7.61 -6.75
N ILE A 185 3.90 8.09 -7.99
CA ILE A 185 4.27 7.33 -9.18
C ILE A 185 5.31 8.05 -10.03
N ASP A 186 6.16 7.27 -10.70
CA ASP A 186 7.20 7.74 -11.60
C ASP A 186 6.63 8.15 -12.96
N ASN A 187 5.63 7.41 -13.44
CA ASN A 187 5.03 7.57 -14.77
C ASN A 187 3.71 8.34 -14.73
N ARG A 188 3.77 9.60 -14.27
CA ARG A 188 2.58 10.46 -14.07
C ARG A 188 1.62 10.54 -15.24
N TRP A 189 2.07 10.34 -16.48
CA TRP A 189 1.19 10.31 -17.65
C TRP A 189 0.15 9.18 -17.60
N ALA A 190 0.43 8.07 -16.91
CA ALA A 190 -0.43 6.89 -16.92
C ALA A 190 -1.79 7.13 -16.26
N VAL A 191 -1.90 8.11 -15.37
CA VAL A 191 -3.18 8.50 -14.76
C VAL A 191 -4.21 9.01 -15.78
N TYR A 192 -3.77 9.48 -16.95
CA TYR A 192 -4.67 9.93 -18.01
C TYR A 192 -5.26 8.77 -18.83
N THR A 193 -4.78 7.54 -18.60
CA THR A 193 -5.43 6.33 -19.14
C THR A 193 -6.68 5.97 -18.34
N TYR A 194 -6.80 6.47 -17.12
CA TYR A 194 -7.91 6.21 -16.21
C TYR A 194 -9.08 7.20 -16.45
N PRO A 195 -10.32 6.70 -16.65
CA PRO A 195 -11.47 7.54 -16.98
C PRO A 195 -12.00 8.30 -15.76
N ILE A 196 -12.19 9.61 -15.88
CA ILE A 196 -12.77 10.44 -14.81
C ILE A 196 -14.25 10.12 -14.66
N LYS A 197 -14.71 9.99 -13.41
CA LYS A 197 -16.12 9.92 -13.04
C LYS A 197 -16.45 11.11 -12.14
N LYS A 198 -17.63 11.69 -12.33
CA LYS A 198 -18.18 12.70 -11.42
C LYS A 198 -19.20 12.04 -10.50
N LEU A 199 -19.11 12.35 -9.21
CA LEU A 199 -20.18 12.07 -8.27
C LEU A 199 -21.26 13.14 -8.42
N ASN A 200 -22.53 12.71 -8.37
CA ASN A 200 -23.67 13.63 -8.42
C ASN A 200 -23.81 14.38 -7.08
N GLU A 201 -23.67 13.64 -5.99
CA GLU A 201 -23.66 14.11 -4.61
C GLU A 201 -22.82 13.11 -3.81
N GLY A 202 -22.12 13.58 -2.78
CA GLY A 202 -21.17 12.78 -2.04
C GLY A 202 -20.89 13.34 -0.66
N TYR A 203 -20.26 12.50 0.16
CA TYR A 203 -19.81 12.82 1.51
C TYR A 203 -18.29 12.75 1.54
N ASP A 204 -17.67 13.55 2.40
CA ASP A 204 -16.23 13.51 2.63
C ASP A 204 -15.89 12.60 3.81
N TYR A 205 -16.81 12.52 4.78
CA TYR A 205 -16.59 11.92 6.09
C TYR A 205 -17.76 11.01 6.47
N LEU A 206 -17.45 9.78 6.90
CA LEU A 206 -18.41 8.83 7.46
C LEU A 206 -18.16 8.64 8.95
N ILE A 207 -19.18 8.79 9.78
CA ILE A 207 -19.15 8.41 11.19
C ILE A 207 -19.96 7.12 11.32
N ILE A 208 -19.32 6.06 11.85
CA ILE A 208 -20.00 4.80 12.21
C ILE A 208 -20.07 4.74 13.72
N THR A 209 -21.25 4.48 14.29
CA THR A 209 -21.46 4.40 15.76
C THR A 209 -22.63 3.46 16.09
N LYS A 210 -23.04 3.31 17.36
CA LYS A 210 -24.32 2.66 17.68
C LYS A 210 -25.47 3.64 17.66
N ASP A 211 -26.69 3.13 17.46
CA ASP A 211 -27.91 3.94 17.41
C ASP A 211 -28.06 4.92 18.59
N GLU A 212 -27.77 4.47 19.81
CA GLU A 212 -27.84 5.30 21.02
C GLU A 212 -26.93 6.55 20.95
N PHE A 213 -25.82 6.47 20.23
CA PHE A 213 -24.79 7.50 20.17
C PHE A 213 -24.94 8.45 18.99
N ARG A 214 -25.77 8.11 17.99
CA ARG A 214 -25.97 8.92 16.78
C ARG A 214 -26.19 10.40 17.10
N ASN A 215 -27.16 10.69 17.97
CA ASN A 215 -27.53 12.06 18.31
C ASN A 215 -26.38 12.81 19.03
N ALA A 216 -25.56 12.11 19.81
CA ALA A 216 -24.41 12.72 20.48
C ALA A 216 -23.30 13.09 19.49
N PHE A 217 -23.12 12.31 18.42
CA PHE A 217 -22.18 12.62 17.35
C PHE A 217 -22.67 13.69 16.37
N GLN A 218 -23.96 14.03 16.34
CA GLN A 218 -24.50 15.08 15.47
C GLN A 218 -23.76 16.41 15.66
N ARG A 219 -23.43 16.78 16.91
CA ARG A 219 -22.69 18.00 17.20
C ARG A 219 -21.30 18.03 16.54
N PHE A 220 -20.64 16.87 16.42
CA PHE A 220 -19.36 16.76 15.73
C PHE A 220 -19.53 16.84 14.22
N ALA A 221 -20.58 16.20 13.68
CA ALA A 221 -20.93 16.30 12.27
C ALA A 221 -21.20 17.77 11.88
N ASP A 222 -22.08 18.47 12.62
CA ASP A 222 -22.42 19.88 12.38
C ASP A 222 -21.19 20.79 12.40
N TYR A 223 -20.25 20.54 13.33
CA TYR A 223 -18.99 21.28 13.39
C TYR A 223 -18.12 21.07 12.15
N LYS A 224 -18.00 19.82 11.66
CA LYS A 224 -17.26 19.50 10.44
C LYS A 224 -17.96 20.06 9.19
N GLU A 225 -19.28 20.00 9.14
CA GLU A 225 -20.07 20.61 8.05
C GLU A 225 -19.92 22.13 8.03
N GLY A 226 -19.84 22.77 9.19
CA GLY A 226 -19.49 24.20 9.32
C GLY A 226 -18.10 24.55 8.75
N GLN A 227 -17.22 23.56 8.57
CA GLN A 227 -15.90 23.69 7.93
C GLN A 227 -15.90 23.24 6.47
N GLY A 228 -17.09 22.95 5.90
CA GLY A 228 -17.25 22.51 4.52
C GLY A 228 -16.95 21.03 4.28
N ILE A 229 -16.86 20.21 5.34
CA ILE A 229 -16.69 18.76 5.24
C ILE A 229 -18.07 18.12 5.33
N LYS A 230 -18.53 17.45 4.27
CA LYS A 230 -19.85 16.79 4.28
C LYS A 230 -19.80 15.50 5.07
N VAL A 231 -20.66 15.36 6.07
CA VAL A 231 -20.65 14.22 7.00
C VAL A 231 -21.90 13.39 6.86
N ASN A 232 -21.77 12.07 6.90
CA ASN A 232 -22.89 11.17 7.14
C ASN A 232 -22.68 10.35 8.41
N ILE A 233 -23.73 10.16 9.20
CA ILE A 233 -23.70 9.30 10.40
C ILE A 233 -24.53 8.06 10.13
N VAL A 234 -23.89 6.90 10.23
CA VAL A 234 -24.51 5.58 10.04
C VAL A 234 -24.26 4.75 11.28
N THR A 235 -25.21 3.87 11.59
CA THR A 235 -25.15 3.04 12.79
C THR A 235 -24.81 1.60 12.48
N VAL A 236 -24.18 0.91 13.41
CA VAL A 236 -23.86 -0.53 13.29
C VAL A 236 -25.15 -1.32 13.09
N GLU A 237 -26.23 -0.95 13.77
CA GLU A 237 -27.55 -1.55 13.64
C GLU A 237 -28.09 -1.44 12.20
N GLU A 238 -28.01 -0.27 11.56
CA GLU A 238 -28.38 -0.08 10.15
C GLU A 238 -27.52 -0.91 9.20
N ILE A 239 -26.22 -0.98 9.45
CA ILE A 239 -25.28 -1.74 8.62
C ILE A 239 -25.66 -3.23 8.65
N LYS A 240 -25.91 -3.78 9.85
CA LYS A 240 -26.19 -5.21 10.05
C LYS A 240 -27.47 -5.67 9.37
N ILE A 241 -28.49 -4.81 9.25
CA ILE A 241 -29.73 -5.16 8.55
C ILE A 241 -29.66 -4.97 7.03
N ASN A 242 -28.57 -4.39 6.50
CA ASN A 242 -28.46 -4.05 5.10
C ASN A 242 -27.88 -5.20 4.27
N SER A 243 -28.71 -5.82 3.43
CA SER A 243 -28.35 -7.05 2.71
C SER A 243 -27.14 -6.91 1.77
N PHE A 244 -26.80 -5.71 1.27
CA PHE A 244 -25.62 -5.55 0.42
C PHE A 244 -24.31 -5.68 1.20
N CYS A 245 -24.33 -5.56 2.52
CA CYS A 245 -23.16 -5.77 3.38
C CYS A 245 -22.85 -7.25 3.60
N TRP A 246 -23.72 -8.15 3.16
CA TRP A 246 -23.60 -9.60 3.34
C TRP A 246 -22.86 -10.25 2.17
N ASN A 247 -22.14 -11.32 2.48
CA ASN A 247 -21.39 -12.17 1.57
C ASN A 247 -22.06 -13.55 1.46
N GLU A 248 -21.86 -14.23 0.33
CA GLU A 248 -22.32 -15.61 0.15
C GLU A 248 -21.59 -16.59 1.09
N THR A 249 -20.34 -16.30 1.44
CA THR A 249 -19.52 -17.08 2.37
C THR A 249 -19.71 -16.58 3.80
N GLU A 250 -20.12 -17.49 4.69
CA GLU A 250 -20.51 -17.18 6.07
C GLU A 250 -19.42 -16.50 6.90
N MET A 251 -18.13 -16.87 6.72
CA MET A 251 -17.02 -16.25 7.47
C MET A 251 -16.86 -14.75 7.20
N PHE A 252 -17.38 -14.24 6.08
CA PHE A 252 -17.36 -12.82 5.72
C PHE A 252 -18.67 -12.09 6.10
N ASN A 253 -19.47 -12.64 7.02
CA ASN A 253 -20.74 -12.06 7.48
C ASN A 253 -20.74 -11.62 8.96
N ASP A 254 -19.60 -11.63 9.63
CA ASP A 254 -19.50 -11.02 10.96
C ASP A 254 -19.63 -9.49 10.91
N THR A 255 -19.76 -8.87 12.09
CA THR A 255 -20.01 -7.42 12.20
C THR A 255 -18.86 -6.60 11.61
N GLN A 256 -17.60 -7.04 11.78
CA GLN A 256 -16.45 -6.36 11.19
C GLN A 256 -16.49 -6.39 9.66
N ALA A 257 -16.80 -7.54 9.05
CA ALA A 257 -16.89 -7.67 7.60
C ALA A 257 -18.04 -6.80 7.04
N GLN A 258 -19.18 -6.77 7.71
CA GLN A 258 -20.32 -5.94 7.31
C GLN A 258 -20.00 -4.45 7.37
N ILE A 259 -19.31 -3.99 8.43
CA ILE A 259 -18.82 -2.61 8.56
C ILE A 259 -17.83 -2.27 7.44
N ARG A 260 -16.85 -3.14 7.17
CA ARG A 260 -15.88 -2.94 6.07
C ARG A 260 -16.56 -2.87 4.71
N ASN A 261 -17.56 -3.73 4.46
CA ASN A 261 -18.34 -3.70 3.22
C ASN A 261 -19.18 -2.42 3.09
N PHE A 262 -19.71 -1.90 4.19
CA PHE A 262 -20.38 -0.61 4.19
C PHE A 262 -19.40 0.54 3.87
N ILE A 263 -18.19 0.51 4.44
CA ILE A 263 -17.15 1.49 4.14
C ILE A 263 -16.77 1.43 2.66
N ARG A 264 -16.63 0.24 2.07
CA ARG A 264 -16.44 0.08 0.61
C ARG A 264 -17.56 0.72 -0.20
N TYR A 265 -18.81 0.47 0.18
CA TYR A 265 -19.96 1.08 -0.46
C TYR A 265 -19.89 2.61 -0.38
N ALA A 266 -19.64 3.17 0.80
CA ALA A 266 -19.54 4.61 0.98
C ALA A 266 -18.34 5.20 0.21
N TYR A 267 -17.19 4.52 0.22
CA TYR A 267 -16.00 4.92 -0.52
C TYR A 267 -16.27 5.00 -2.03
N LEU A 268 -16.95 4.01 -2.60
CA LEU A 268 -17.26 3.92 -4.02
C LEU A 268 -18.39 4.87 -4.46
N ASN A 269 -19.46 4.95 -3.66
CA ASN A 269 -20.71 5.59 -4.08
C ASN A 269 -20.88 7.00 -3.52
N TRP A 270 -20.27 7.29 -2.37
CA TRP A 270 -20.33 8.62 -1.74
C TRP A 270 -19.02 9.38 -1.87
N GLY A 271 -17.91 8.70 -2.17
CA GLY A 271 -16.61 9.34 -2.36
C GLY A 271 -15.92 9.76 -1.06
N ILE A 272 -16.24 9.12 0.07
CA ILE A 272 -15.66 9.45 1.37
C ILE A 272 -14.12 9.29 1.36
N ASP A 273 -13.43 10.14 2.11
CA ASP A 273 -11.99 9.99 2.37
C ASP A 273 -11.70 9.63 3.82
N TYR A 274 -12.63 9.93 4.73
CA TYR A 274 -12.45 9.79 6.17
C TYR A 274 -13.54 8.92 6.79
N VAL A 275 -13.15 8.11 7.75
CA VAL A 275 -14.06 7.32 8.60
C VAL A 275 -13.72 7.57 10.06
N LEU A 276 -14.72 7.90 10.88
CA LEU A 276 -14.61 7.86 12.34
C LEU A 276 -15.41 6.68 12.87
N LEU A 277 -14.73 5.77 13.56
CA LEU A 277 -15.32 4.72 14.35
C LEU A 277 -15.65 5.30 15.74
N GLY A 278 -16.91 5.70 15.93
CA GLY A 278 -17.43 6.30 17.15
C GLY A 278 -17.92 5.25 18.15
N GLY A 279 -16.99 4.53 18.76
CA GLY A 279 -17.31 3.49 19.75
C GLY A 279 -16.09 2.66 20.11
N ASP A 280 -16.08 2.10 21.31
CA ASP A 280 -15.03 1.16 21.72
C ASP A 280 -15.19 -0.21 21.02
N GLY A 281 -14.12 -1.00 21.07
CA GLY A 281 -13.99 -2.32 20.45
C GLY A 281 -13.63 -3.39 21.48
N ASP A 282 -14.14 -3.28 22.70
CA ASP A 282 -13.81 -4.20 23.79
C ASP A 282 -14.51 -5.56 23.62
N ILE A 283 -13.86 -6.48 22.90
CA ILE A 283 -14.38 -7.83 22.66
C ILE A 283 -14.69 -8.63 23.95
N LYS A 284 -14.09 -8.26 25.09
CA LYS A 284 -14.33 -8.93 26.38
C LYS A 284 -15.56 -8.39 27.08
N ASN A 285 -16.04 -7.21 26.72
CA ASN A 285 -17.23 -6.59 27.28
C ASN A 285 -18.23 -6.27 26.16
N ALA A 286 -19.22 -7.14 25.99
CA ALA A 286 -20.24 -6.99 24.94
C ALA A 286 -20.98 -5.63 24.96
N SER A 287 -21.12 -4.98 26.13
CA SER A 287 -21.76 -3.67 26.23
C SER A 287 -20.89 -2.50 25.73
N SER A 288 -19.57 -2.70 25.69
CA SER A 288 -18.55 -1.78 25.20
C SER A 288 -17.96 -2.21 23.85
N ASN A 289 -18.35 -3.38 23.30
CA ASN A 289 -17.93 -3.83 21.98
C ASN A 289 -18.78 -3.23 20.86
N ILE A 290 -18.75 -1.90 20.72
CA ILE A 290 -19.63 -1.16 19.81
C ILE A 290 -19.18 -1.36 18.36
N ILE A 291 -17.87 -1.19 18.11
CA ILE A 291 -17.26 -1.35 16.79
C ILE A 291 -16.10 -2.33 16.94
N PRO A 292 -16.34 -3.65 16.81
CA PRO A 292 -15.31 -4.64 17.05
C PRO A 292 -14.11 -4.43 16.12
N PRO A 293 -12.85 -4.54 16.59
CA PRO A 293 -11.71 -4.55 15.70
C PRO A 293 -11.63 -5.88 14.94
N ARG A 294 -10.97 -5.88 13.78
CA ARG A 294 -10.46 -7.13 13.21
C ARG A 294 -9.10 -7.40 13.84
N TYR A 295 -8.91 -8.60 14.35
CA TYR A 295 -7.61 -9.02 14.82
C TYR A 295 -6.81 -9.53 13.63
N LEU A 296 -5.65 -8.94 13.38
CA LEU A 296 -4.75 -9.38 12.32
C LEU A 296 -3.70 -10.33 12.88
N TYR A 297 -3.44 -11.40 12.14
CA TYR A 297 -2.43 -12.38 12.49
C TYR A 297 -1.03 -11.81 12.24
N ALA A 298 -0.13 -12.04 13.19
CA ALA A 298 1.27 -11.69 13.07
C ALA A 298 2.13 -12.72 13.81
N THR A 299 3.24 -13.12 13.20
CA THR A 299 4.32 -13.80 13.92
C THR A 299 5.21 -12.76 14.57
N CYS A 300 5.28 -12.80 15.90
CA CYS A 300 6.04 -11.88 16.72
C CYS A 300 7.19 -12.62 17.37
N VAL A 301 8.36 -11.98 17.45
CA VAL A 301 9.50 -12.52 18.20
C VAL A 301 9.97 -11.41 19.15
N GLY A 302 10.39 -11.77 20.37
CA GLY A 302 11.01 -10.84 21.31
C GLY A 302 10.10 -9.71 21.79
N LEU A 303 8.82 -10.02 22.03
CA LEU A 303 7.89 -9.05 22.62
C LEU A 303 8.38 -8.63 24.01
N PRO A 304 8.33 -7.34 24.39
CA PRO A 304 8.88 -6.84 25.65
C PRO A 304 8.32 -7.48 26.93
N LEU A 305 7.19 -8.17 26.82
CA LEU A 305 6.47 -8.82 27.92
C LEU A 305 6.53 -10.37 27.86
N ALA A 306 7.19 -10.94 26.84
CA ALA A 306 7.40 -12.38 26.78
C ALA A 306 8.63 -12.75 27.61
N GLU A 307 8.52 -13.80 28.42
CA GLU A 307 9.65 -14.35 29.20
C GLU A 307 10.62 -15.16 28.32
N THR A 308 10.25 -15.43 27.06
CA THR A 308 11.02 -16.20 26.08
C THR A 308 11.13 -15.44 24.76
N ASP A 309 12.21 -15.71 24.02
CA ASP A 309 12.45 -15.16 22.68
C ASP A 309 11.87 -16.07 21.59
N GLU A 310 10.80 -16.79 21.91
CA GLU A 310 10.13 -17.71 21.00
C GLU A 310 9.33 -16.94 19.94
N VAL A 311 9.14 -17.58 18.78
CA VAL A 311 8.19 -17.09 17.78
C VAL A 311 6.79 -17.33 18.33
N LEU A 312 6.07 -16.24 18.58
CA LEU A 312 4.70 -16.24 19.06
C LEU A 312 3.76 -15.87 17.93
N GLU A 313 2.70 -16.63 17.77
CA GLU A 313 1.54 -16.20 17.00
C GLU A 313 0.76 -15.19 17.83
N ALA A 314 0.48 -14.02 17.25
CA ALA A 314 -0.28 -12.97 17.89
C ALA A 314 -1.43 -12.52 16.99
N TYR A 315 -2.53 -12.18 17.62
CA TYR A 315 -3.70 -11.60 17.00
C TYR A 315 -3.79 -10.16 17.52
N ILE A 316 -3.49 -9.19 16.66
CA ILE A 316 -3.35 -7.79 17.03
C ILE A 316 -4.63 -7.05 16.62
N PRO A 317 -5.36 -6.41 17.55
CA PRO A 317 -6.56 -5.65 17.19
C PRO A 317 -6.17 -4.49 16.27
N SER A 318 -6.84 -4.37 15.14
CA SER A 318 -6.47 -3.42 14.10
C SER A 318 -7.67 -2.77 13.42
N ASP A 319 -7.55 -1.46 13.22
CA ASP A 319 -8.46 -0.69 12.36
C ASP A 319 -7.93 -0.58 10.91
N VAL A 320 -6.75 -1.13 10.60
CA VAL A 320 -6.23 -1.21 9.22
C VAL A 320 -7.20 -1.99 8.33
N TYR A 321 -7.88 -2.99 8.88
CA TYR A 321 -8.94 -3.73 8.18
C TYR A 321 -10.07 -2.81 7.67
N TYR A 322 -10.36 -1.72 8.37
CA TYR A 322 -11.37 -0.74 7.95
C TYR A 322 -10.82 0.33 7.00
N ALA A 323 -9.49 0.52 6.96
CA ALA A 323 -8.82 1.52 6.14
C ALA A 323 -8.44 0.99 4.76
N CYS A 324 -7.88 -0.22 4.72
CA CYS A 324 -7.49 -0.95 3.52
C CYS A 324 -8.67 -1.78 3.04
N LEU A 325 -9.17 -1.48 1.85
CA LEU A 325 -10.41 -2.01 1.32
C LEU A 325 -10.19 -3.02 0.19
N ASP A 326 -8.96 -3.21 -0.30
CA ASP A 326 -8.61 -4.27 -1.25
C ASP A 326 -8.65 -5.67 -0.59
N GLY A 327 -8.88 -6.72 -1.41
CA GLY A 327 -8.85 -8.11 -0.97
C GLY A 327 -9.89 -8.50 0.10
N ASN A 328 -9.91 -9.77 0.52
CA ASN A 328 -10.79 -10.22 1.61
C ASN A 328 -10.08 -10.25 2.99
N PHE A 329 -8.74 -10.13 3.02
CA PHE A 329 -7.87 -10.26 4.20
C PHE A 329 -7.85 -11.69 4.80
N ASN A 330 -8.27 -12.70 4.04
CA ASN A 330 -8.27 -14.11 4.44
C ASN A 330 -8.52 -14.93 3.16
N GLU A 331 -7.49 -15.05 2.33
CA GLU A 331 -7.52 -15.72 1.02
C GLU A 331 -7.54 -17.25 1.14
N ASP A 332 -6.90 -17.80 2.18
CA ASP A 332 -6.79 -19.24 2.44
C ASP A 332 -8.01 -19.86 3.16
N MET A 333 -8.90 -18.99 3.64
CA MET A 333 -10.12 -19.34 4.35
C MET A 333 -9.86 -20.04 5.68
N ASP A 334 -8.86 -19.57 6.43
CA ASP A 334 -8.54 -20.06 7.76
C ASP A 334 -8.95 -19.06 8.90
N ASP A 335 -8.40 -19.17 10.11
CA ASP A 335 -8.68 -18.26 11.23
C ASP A 335 -7.70 -17.09 11.38
N LYS A 336 -6.70 -17.02 10.50
CA LYS A 336 -5.68 -15.99 10.41
C LYS A 336 -6.13 -14.96 9.38
N TRP A 337 -6.06 -13.69 9.77
CA TRP A 337 -6.50 -12.59 8.91
C TRP A 337 -5.35 -11.65 8.66
N GLY A 338 -5.17 -11.25 7.40
CA GLY A 338 -4.15 -10.29 7.00
C GLY A 338 -2.75 -10.90 7.07
N GLU A 339 -2.63 -12.19 6.73
CA GLU A 339 -1.37 -12.89 6.74
C GLU A 339 -0.37 -12.28 5.74
N ASN A 340 0.91 -12.46 6.03
CA ASN A 340 1.95 -12.12 5.08
C ASN A 340 2.11 -13.23 4.03
N ALA A 341 2.93 -12.98 3.02
CA ALA A 341 3.20 -13.91 1.92
C ALA A 341 3.70 -15.30 2.35
N THR A 342 4.23 -15.46 3.57
CA THR A 342 4.68 -16.76 4.09
C THR A 342 3.60 -17.53 4.85
N GLY A 343 2.55 -16.84 5.32
CA GLY A 343 1.38 -17.45 5.94
C GLY A 343 0.28 -17.77 4.92
N ASN A 344 0.17 -16.97 3.87
CA ASN A 344 -0.82 -17.17 2.82
C ASN A 344 -0.54 -18.43 1.98
N ASP A 345 -1.29 -19.50 2.22
CA ASP A 345 -1.18 -20.79 1.52
C ASP A 345 -1.67 -20.77 0.05
N VAL A 346 -2.27 -19.65 -0.39
CA VAL A 346 -2.88 -19.50 -1.73
C VAL A 346 -2.01 -18.65 -2.66
N SER A 347 -1.20 -17.73 -2.14
CA SER A 347 -0.36 -16.86 -2.96
C SER A 347 0.90 -16.36 -2.25
N ASP A 348 1.97 -16.10 -3.01
CA ASP A 348 3.20 -15.47 -2.51
C ASP A 348 3.02 -13.94 -2.26
N ARG A 349 1.88 -13.52 -1.72
CA ARG A 349 1.55 -12.11 -1.45
C ARG A 349 0.91 -11.97 -0.08
N ASP A 350 1.17 -10.82 0.54
CA ASP A 350 0.45 -10.41 1.73
C ASP A 350 -1.05 -10.26 1.39
N GLU A 351 -1.91 -10.79 2.26
CA GLU A 351 -3.37 -10.69 2.10
C GLU A 351 -3.89 -9.26 2.28
N ALA A 352 -3.11 -8.45 3.00
CA ALA A 352 -3.31 -7.03 3.19
C ALA A 352 -2.21 -6.28 2.43
N ASP A 353 -2.60 -5.45 1.46
CA ASP A 353 -1.64 -4.66 0.67
C ASP A 353 -1.12 -3.42 1.43
N LEU A 354 -1.78 -3.09 2.55
CA LEU A 354 -1.49 -2.00 3.49
C LEU A 354 -1.54 -0.58 2.91
N TYR A 355 -2.14 -0.42 1.72
CA TYR A 355 -2.52 0.90 1.20
C TYR A 355 -3.94 1.23 1.64
N ALA A 356 -4.11 2.37 2.32
CA ALA A 356 -5.42 2.78 2.81
C ALA A 356 -6.23 3.52 1.75
N GLU A 357 -7.43 3.03 1.45
CA GLU A 357 -8.41 3.73 0.62
C GLU A 357 -9.02 4.91 1.37
N VAL A 358 -9.25 4.75 2.68
CA VAL A 358 -9.82 5.76 3.57
C VAL A 358 -8.99 5.95 4.83
N TRP A 359 -8.99 7.17 5.36
CA TRP A 359 -8.35 7.49 6.62
C TRP A 359 -9.28 7.17 7.78
N VAL A 360 -8.89 6.19 8.60
CA VAL A 360 -9.68 5.75 9.75
C VAL A 360 -9.16 6.37 11.03
N GLY A 361 -10.05 6.99 11.80
CA GLY A 361 -9.84 7.31 13.20
C GLY A 361 -10.86 6.59 14.08
N ARG A 362 -10.53 6.38 15.36
CA ARG A 362 -11.46 5.81 16.35
C ARG A 362 -11.59 6.72 17.56
N ALA A 363 -12.83 7.01 17.93
CA ALA A 363 -13.15 7.54 19.25
C ALA A 363 -13.53 6.35 20.15
N CYS A 364 -12.60 5.90 21.00
CA CYS A 364 -12.86 4.86 21.99
C CYS A 364 -13.74 5.42 23.11
N VAL A 365 -15.06 5.26 22.97
CA VAL A 365 -16.07 5.83 23.86
C VAL A 365 -17.15 4.80 24.14
N ASP A 366 -17.55 4.72 25.41
CA ASP A 366 -18.56 3.80 25.93
C ASP A 366 -19.79 4.52 26.47
N SER A 367 -19.80 5.86 26.42
CA SER A 367 -20.91 6.67 26.91
C SER A 367 -21.06 8.01 26.19
N ILE A 368 -22.26 8.58 26.24
CA ILE A 368 -22.54 9.95 25.77
C ILE A 368 -21.64 10.98 26.47
N LYS A 369 -21.27 10.76 27.74
CA LYS A 369 -20.35 11.64 28.46
C LYS A 369 -18.96 11.65 27.84
N GLU A 370 -18.44 10.48 27.48
CA GLU A 370 -17.13 10.36 26.83
C GLU A 370 -17.14 10.92 25.41
N ILE A 371 -18.23 10.71 24.65
CA ILE A 371 -18.43 11.36 23.35
C ILE A 371 -18.32 12.88 23.50
N ASN A 372 -19.03 13.47 24.45
CA ASN A 372 -18.96 14.91 24.69
C ASN A 372 -17.54 15.37 25.07
N ASN A 373 -16.83 14.60 25.89
CA ASN A 373 -15.44 14.90 26.26
C ASN A 373 -14.48 14.80 25.06
N PHE A 374 -14.65 13.80 24.18
CA PHE A 374 -13.90 13.66 22.94
C PHE A 374 -14.13 14.89 22.04
N ILE A 375 -15.39 15.21 21.77
CA ILE A 375 -15.77 16.32 20.90
C ILE A 375 -15.27 17.66 21.45
N ASN A 376 -15.32 17.91 22.76
CA ASN A 376 -14.87 19.18 23.34
C ASN A 376 -13.36 19.45 23.19
N LYS A 377 -12.55 18.41 22.91
CA LYS A 377 -11.09 18.52 22.75
C LYS A 377 -10.64 18.60 21.29
N THR A 378 -11.55 18.39 20.34
CA THR A 378 -11.27 18.22 18.91
C THR A 378 -11.89 19.36 18.11
#